data_AF-A0A8X6QKE6-F1
#
_entry.id   AF-A0A8X6QKE6-F1
#
_cell.length_a   1.000
_cell.length_b   1.000
_cell.length_c   1.000
_cell.angle_alpha   90.00
_cell.angle_beta   90.00
_cell.angle_gamma   90.00
#
_symmetry.space_group_name_H-M   'P 1'
#
loop_
_entity.id
_entity.type
_entity.pdbx_description
1 polymer ?
#
loop_
_entity_poly.entity_id
_entity_poly.type
_entity_poly.pdbx_seq_one_letter_code
_entity_poly.pdbx_strand_id
1 'polypeptide(L)'
;MVLSVLLRLFTAPLEIIYWIKWLIVYITIRFYNAFSKKRFDLYDINALGDPVKLGFIVPQEEKDLESPFPESHLQECADEVVFYGVNSKAECLMVRIARGCNQMADAWIYLKLANGKTYNLTETMGFQQSADGQCQTFSCGKLIMHYLSPMRRWRIFFCGMLKEMDDNKIDAEETVFVKFVFLWKAASNVYDCTLDTNPEGFASAIARSGWKIPFVPPVKRLREALNFYAQTGVVSGAVSINDGPEYEMYLFGEKMRSLGKSATIVGCKFTSILGSTPANGLAFHLTNVSAPYAFNNLPFGCVVQPGGDMIPIKDLDINISPQVSEKTKSSFKAHFHA
;
A
#
# COMPACT_ATOMS: atom_id res chain seq x y z
N MET A 1 45.46 8.97 13.11
CA MET A 1 44.29 9.30 13.95
C MET A 1 42.99 8.68 13.43
N VAL A 2 42.68 8.79 12.13
CA VAL A 2 41.48 8.14 11.53
C VAL A 2 41.54 6.60 11.61
N LEU A 3 42.70 6.00 11.32
CA LEU A 3 42.90 4.54 11.35
C LEU A 3 42.77 3.94 12.78
N SER A 4 43.22 4.67 13.80
CA SER A 4 43.10 4.25 15.21
C SER A 4 41.68 4.37 15.75
N VAL A 5 40.89 5.31 15.22
CA VAL A 5 39.45 5.45 15.54
C VAL A 5 38.66 4.33 14.87
N LEU A 6 38.97 4.01 13.60
CA LEU A 6 38.37 2.87 12.90
C LEU A 6 38.64 1.54 13.63
N LEU A 7 39.87 1.29 14.08
CA LEU A 7 40.22 0.06 14.79
C LEU A 7 39.47 -0.11 16.13
N ARG A 8 39.27 0.98 16.88
CA ARG A 8 38.50 0.98 18.14
C ARG A 8 37.00 0.80 17.93
N LEU A 9 36.48 1.21 16.77
CA LEU A 9 35.07 0.98 16.41
C LEU A 9 34.78 -0.50 16.11
N PHE A 10 35.76 -1.27 15.62
CA PHE A 10 35.63 -2.71 15.41
C PHE A 10 35.65 -3.54 16.71
N THR A 11 36.14 -2.97 17.82
CA THR A 11 36.16 -3.62 19.14
C THR A 11 35.13 -3.04 20.11
N ALA A 12 34.31 -2.09 19.67
CA ALA A 12 33.29 -1.47 20.49
C ALA A 12 32.14 -2.45 20.79
N PRO A 13 31.51 -2.38 21.97
CA PRO A 13 30.28 -3.10 22.27
C PRO A 13 29.22 -2.85 21.19
N LEU A 14 28.47 -3.90 20.82
CA LEU A 14 27.42 -3.83 19.80
C LEU A 14 26.41 -2.70 20.07
N GLU A 15 26.14 -2.41 21.34
CA GLU A 15 25.32 -1.28 21.79
C GLU A 15 25.86 0.08 21.34
N ILE A 16 27.17 0.32 21.48
CA ILE A 16 27.77 1.60 21.07
C ILE A 16 27.67 1.77 19.56
N ILE A 17 27.95 0.68 18.81
CA ILE A 17 27.83 0.68 17.35
C ILE A 17 26.38 0.96 16.93
N TYR A 18 25.41 0.35 17.61
CA TYR A 18 23.99 0.60 17.37
C TYR A 18 23.64 2.08 17.55
N TRP A 19 24.00 2.70 18.68
CA TRP A 19 23.67 4.10 18.95
C TRP A 19 24.36 5.08 18.00
N ILE A 20 25.60 4.80 17.56
CA ILE A 20 26.27 5.58 16.52
C ILE A 20 25.50 5.49 15.20
N LYS A 21 25.15 4.28 14.77
CA LYS A 21 24.36 4.07 13.54
C LYS A 21 23.00 4.75 13.64
N TRP A 22 22.35 4.65 14.79
CA TRP A 22 21.06 5.28 15.08
C TRP A 22 21.16 6.79 14.92
N LEU A 23 22.15 7.44 15.55
CA LEU A 23 22.34 8.89 15.47
C LEU A 23 22.59 9.35 14.04
N ILE A 24 23.46 8.66 13.30
CA ILE A 24 23.74 8.95 11.89
C ILE A 24 22.46 8.88 11.07
N VAL A 25 21.67 7.81 11.22
CA VAL A 25 20.42 7.64 10.47
C VAL A 25 19.41 8.70 10.87
N TYR A 26 19.20 8.92 12.17
CA TYR A 26 18.23 9.88 12.68
C TYR A 26 18.49 11.27 12.12
N ILE A 27 19.73 11.74 12.23
CA ILE A 27 20.16 13.02 11.66
C ILE A 27 19.90 13.03 10.16
N THR A 28 20.31 11.98 9.43
CA THR A 28 20.12 11.89 7.98
C THR A 28 18.63 12.00 7.60
N ILE A 29 17.74 11.25 8.26
CA ILE A 29 16.29 11.32 8.03
C ILE A 29 15.75 12.72 8.32
N ARG A 30 16.14 13.34 9.44
CA ARG A 30 15.69 14.69 9.80
C ARG A 30 16.12 15.74 8.78
N PHE A 31 17.36 15.68 8.32
CA PHE A 31 17.85 16.53 7.23
C PHE A 31 17.04 16.29 5.96
N TYR A 32 16.87 15.04 5.51
CA TYR A 32 16.07 14.76 4.32
C TYR A 32 14.62 15.25 4.44
N ASN A 33 13.96 15.04 5.56
CA ASN A 33 12.57 15.46 5.76
C ASN A 33 12.43 16.99 5.79
N ALA A 34 13.41 17.71 6.35
CA ALA A 34 13.41 19.18 6.35
C ALA A 34 13.58 19.79 4.96
N PHE A 35 14.35 19.13 4.08
CA PHE A 35 14.61 19.61 2.71
C PHE A 35 13.71 18.99 1.65
N SER A 36 12.89 17.99 2.00
CA SER A 36 11.93 17.37 1.06
C SER A 36 10.61 18.11 1.10
N LYS A 37 10.11 18.52 -0.07
CA LYS A 37 8.73 19.00 -0.20
C LYS A 37 7.76 17.83 0.06
N LYS A 38 6.77 18.03 0.93
CA LYS A 38 5.68 17.06 1.12
C LYS A 38 4.86 16.94 -0.16
N ARG A 39 4.56 15.70 -0.56
CA ARG A 39 3.82 15.40 -1.79
C ARG A 39 2.38 15.91 -1.75
N PHE A 40 1.74 15.81 -0.59
CA PHE A 40 0.32 16.12 -0.39
C PHE A 40 0.06 17.40 0.39
N ASP A 41 1.07 18.26 0.54
CA ASP A 41 0.92 19.60 1.11
C ASP A 41 0.46 20.59 0.02
N LEU A 42 -0.74 20.32 -0.50
CA LEU A 42 -1.29 20.98 -1.68
C LEU A 42 -2.35 22.03 -1.32
N TYR A 43 -3.00 21.90 -0.17
CA TYR A 43 -4.13 22.74 0.25
C TYR A 43 -3.72 23.76 1.32
N ASP A 44 -4.33 24.94 1.25
CA ASP A 44 -4.20 25.98 2.26
C ASP A 44 -5.55 26.67 2.44
N ILE A 45 -6.15 26.48 3.62
CA ILE A 45 -7.45 27.06 3.97
C ILE A 45 -7.44 28.59 4.02
N ASN A 46 -6.26 29.20 4.12
CA ASN A 46 -6.09 30.66 4.20
C ASN A 46 -5.75 31.30 2.86
N ALA A 47 -5.60 30.51 1.78
CA ALA A 47 -5.25 30.99 0.45
C ALA A 47 -6.45 31.63 -0.27
N LEU A 48 -6.97 32.73 0.28
CA LEU A 48 -8.10 33.46 -0.27
C LEU A 48 -7.86 33.87 -1.73
N GLY A 49 -8.80 33.51 -2.61
CA GLY A 49 -8.72 33.81 -4.05
C GLY A 49 -8.02 32.75 -4.89
N ASP A 50 -7.44 31.70 -4.29
CA ASP A 50 -6.86 30.57 -5.01
C ASP A 50 -7.79 29.33 -4.89
N PRO A 51 -8.61 29.03 -5.92
CA PRO A 51 -9.55 27.92 -5.87
C PRO A 51 -8.86 26.54 -5.85
N VAL A 52 -7.60 26.42 -6.29
CA VAL A 52 -6.85 25.17 -6.24
C VAL A 52 -6.38 24.90 -4.81
N LYS A 53 -5.78 25.91 -4.17
CA LYS A 53 -5.33 25.82 -2.77
C LYS A 53 -6.47 25.66 -1.77
N LEU A 54 -7.62 26.28 -2.05
CA LEU A 54 -8.82 26.12 -1.23
C LEU A 54 -9.56 24.79 -1.50
N GLY A 55 -9.11 23.98 -2.46
CA GLY A 55 -9.68 22.66 -2.74
C GLY A 55 -10.97 22.65 -3.56
N PHE A 56 -11.35 23.78 -4.16
CA PHE A 56 -12.48 23.83 -5.11
C PHE A 56 -12.12 23.19 -6.47
N ILE A 57 -10.85 23.28 -6.86
CA ILE A 57 -10.32 22.66 -8.08
C ILE A 57 -9.24 21.66 -7.67
N VAL A 58 -9.30 20.46 -8.26
CA VAL A 58 -8.30 19.42 -8.03
C VAL A 58 -6.93 19.87 -8.57
N PRO A 59 -5.88 19.90 -7.72
CA PRO A 59 -4.51 20.22 -8.15
C PRO A 59 -4.01 19.27 -9.25
N GLN A 60 -3.15 19.80 -10.13
CA GLN A 60 -2.58 19.00 -11.22
C GLN A 60 -1.67 17.89 -10.69
N GLU A 61 -0.97 18.14 -9.58
CA GLU A 61 -0.06 17.19 -8.95
C GLU A 61 -0.78 15.90 -8.54
N GLU A 62 -2.04 15.99 -8.09
CA GLU A 62 -2.81 14.79 -7.75
C GLU A 62 -3.20 13.99 -8.99
N LYS A 63 -3.51 14.67 -10.11
CA LYS A 63 -3.76 13.99 -11.38
C LYS A 63 -2.50 13.29 -11.86
N ASP A 64 -1.36 13.96 -11.80
CA ASP A 64 -0.07 13.41 -12.24
C ASP A 64 0.31 12.16 -11.42
N LEU A 65 0.01 12.16 -10.11
CA LEU A 65 0.28 11.03 -9.21
C LEU A 65 -0.68 9.84 -9.38
N GLU A 66 -1.95 10.11 -9.69
CA GLU A 66 -2.97 9.08 -9.88
C GLU A 66 -3.00 8.51 -11.31
N SER A 67 -2.40 9.21 -12.27
CA SER A 67 -2.38 8.76 -13.66
C SER A 67 -1.32 7.67 -13.88
N PRO A 68 -1.51 6.82 -14.90
CA PRO A 68 -0.47 5.92 -15.37
C PRO A 68 0.73 6.74 -15.88
N PHE A 69 1.95 6.38 -15.44
CA PHE A 69 3.19 7.05 -15.83
C PHE A 69 3.65 6.69 -17.26
N PRO A 70 4.50 7.51 -17.90
CA PRO A 70 5.09 7.15 -19.18
C PRO A 70 5.99 5.91 -19.09
N GLU A 71 6.23 5.27 -20.23
CA GLU A 71 7.07 4.07 -20.37
C GLU A 71 8.47 4.23 -19.75
N SER A 72 9.05 5.43 -19.80
CA SER A 72 10.36 5.73 -19.21
C SER A 72 10.39 5.52 -17.70
N HIS A 73 9.27 5.73 -16.99
CA HIS A 73 9.16 5.47 -15.55
C HIS A 73 9.18 3.97 -15.24
N LEU A 74 8.52 3.16 -16.09
CA LEU A 74 8.35 1.72 -15.89
C LEU A 74 9.67 0.93 -15.95
N GLN A 75 10.73 1.54 -16.51
CA GLN A 75 12.06 0.92 -16.60
C GLN A 75 12.69 0.66 -15.22
N GLU A 76 12.42 1.51 -14.24
CA GLU A 76 13.04 1.42 -12.91
C GLU A 76 12.03 1.41 -11.76
N CYS A 77 10.85 1.96 -11.99
CA CYS A 77 9.86 2.23 -10.95
C CYS A 77 8.59 1.43 -11.19
N ALA A 78 7.96 1.04 -10.09
CA ALA A 78 6.63 0.47 -10.09
C ALA A 78 5.62 1.53 -10.56
N ASP A 79 4.58 1.04 -11.20
CA ASP A 79 3.39 1.80 -11.51
C ASP A 79 2.18 0.91 -11.27
N GLU A 80 1.78 0.86 -10.01
CA GLU A 80 0.77 -0.06 -9.53
C GLU A 80 -0.32 0.67 -8.73
N VAL A 81 -1.55 0.19 -8.89
CA VAL A 81 -2.71 0.58 -8.08
C VAL A 81 -3.40 -0.67 -7.56
N VAL A 82 -3.73 -0.65 -6.27
CA VAL A 82 -4.41 -1.74 -5.56
C VAL A 82 -5.60 -1.18 -4.81
N PHE A 83 -6.72 -1.90 -4.88
CA PHE A 83 -7.87 -1.70 -4.00
C PHE A 83 -8.14 -2.96 -3.22
N TYR A 84 -8.40 -2.79 -1.94
CA TYR A 84 -8.81 -3.84 -1.03
C TYR A 84 -10.06 -3.40 -0.27
N GLY A 85 -10.95 -4.33 0.03
CA GLY A 85 -12.12 -4.08 0.86
C GLY A 85 -12.68 -5.36 1.48
N VAL A 86 -13.14 -5.26 2.72
CA VAL A 86 -13.84 -6.33 3.44
C VAL A 86 -15.03 -5.81 4.24
N ASN A 87 -15.89 -6.71 4.71
CA ASN A 87 -16.94 -6.37 5.67
C ASN A 87 -17.19 -7.47 6.71
N SER A 88 -18.18 -7.24 7.57
CA SER A 88 -18.57 -8.16 8.65
C SER A 88 -19.18 -9.48 8.17
N LYS A 89 -19.52 -9.62 6.89
CA LYS A 89 -20.02 -10.86 6.27
C LYS A 89 -18.90 -11.72 5.70
N ALA A 90 -17.64 -11.34 5.93
CA ALA A 90 -16.46 -11.96 5.33
C ALA A 90 -16.44 -11.89 3.79
N GLU A 91 -17.19 -10.96 3.20
CA GLU A 91 -17.03 -10.57 1.81
C GLU A 91 -15.68 -9.86 1.65
N CYS A 92 -15.03 -10.08 0.51
CA CYS A 92 -13.71 -9.52 0.23
C CYS A 92 -13.59 -9.16 -1.24
N LEU A 93 -12.96 -8.03 -1.53
CA LEU A 93 -12.47 -7.68 -2.86
C LEU A 93 -11.01 -7.26 -2.72
N MET A 94 -10.15 -7.83 -3.56
CA MET A 94 -8.83 -7.32 -3.84
C MET A 94 -8.64 -7.26 -5.35
N VAL A 95 -8.38 -6.07 -5.87
CA VAL A 95 -8.06 -5.86 -7.28
C VAL A 95 -6.78 -5.06 -7.41
N ARG A 96 -5.94 -5.45 -8.36
CA ARG A 96 -4.64 -4.82 -8.58
C ARG A 96 -4.35 -4.77 -10.06
N ILE A 97 -3.77 -3.66 -10.51
CA ILE A 97 -3.07 -3.58 -11.80
C ILE A 97 -1.69 -3.03 -11.53
N ALA A 98 -0.65 -3.77 -11.93
CA ALA A 98 0.71 -3.31 -11.98
C ALA A 98 1.19 -3.27 -13.43
N ARG A 99 1.64 -2.09 -13.86
CA ARG A 99 2.12 -1.89 -15.22
C ARG A 99 3.58 -2.29 -15.35
N GLY A 100 3.93 -2.86 -16.48
CA GLY A 100 5.30 -3.19 -16.87
C GLY A 100 5.64 -2.59 -18.23
N CYS A 101 6.88 -2.77 -18.65
CA CYS A 101 7.33 -2.26 -19.93
C CYS A 101 6.65 -2.97 -21.12
N ASN A 102 6.75 -2.37 -22.30
CA ASN A 102 6.25 -2.88 -23.58
C ASN A 102 4.73 -3.06 -23.60
N GLN A 103 3.99 -2.15 -22.97
CA GLN A 103 2.51 -2.17 -22.89
C GLN A 103 1.96 -3.45 -22.22
N MET A 104 2.76 -4.08 -21.37
CA MET A 104 2.33 -5.22 -20.56
C MET A 104 1.84 -4.75 -19.19
N ALA A 105 0.87 -5.45 -18.64
CA ALA A 105 0.42 -5.25 -17.27
C ALA A 105 0.02 -6.57 -16.62
N ASP A 106 0.10 -6.61 -15.30
CA ASP A 106 -0.29 -7.71 -14.44
C ASP A 106 -1.55 -7.31 -13.65
N ALA A 107 -2.63 -8.06 -13.82
CA ALA A 107 -3.91 -7.88 -13.15
C ALA A 107 -4.16 -8.99 -12.15
N TRP A 108 -4.60 -8.63 -10.94
CA TRP A 108 -5.05 -9.60 -9.95
C TRP A 108 -6.47 -9.26 -9.56
N ILE A 109 -7.30 -10.29 -9.43
CA ILE A 109 -8.65 -10.20 -8.90
C ILE A 109 -8.81 -11.35 -7.91
N TYR A 110 -9.17 -11.01 -6.69
CA TYR A 110 -9.68 -11.92 -5.67
C TYR A 110 -11.01 -11.36 -5.19
N LEU A 111 -12.08 -12.12 -5.36
CA LEU A 111 -13.41 -11.77 -4.91
C LEU A 111 -13.96 -12.90 -4.04
N LYS A 112 -14.50 -12.57 -2.88
CA LYS A 112 -15.20 -13.51 -1.99
C LYS A 112 -16.57 -12.97 -1.67
N LEU A 113 -17.59 -13.81 -1.87
CA LEU A 113 -18.98 -13.49 -1.54
C LEU A 113 -19.36 -14.05 -0.16
N ALA A 114 -20.46 -13.57 0.42
CA ALA A 114 -20.93 -14.02 1.74
C ALA A 114 -21.28 -15.51 1.81
N ASN A 115 -21.53 -16.15 0.66
CA ASN A 115 -21.75 -17.61 0.57
C ASN A 115 -20.45 -18.42 0.71
N GLY A 116 -19.29 -17.76 0.87
CA GLY A 116 -17.99 -18.40 1.02
C GLY A 116 -17.25 -18.68 -0.28
N LYS A 117 -17.93 -18.64 -1.44
CA LYS A 117 -17.30 -18.87 -2.75
C LYS A 117 -16.30 -17.77 -3.08
N THR A 118 -15.19 -18.17 -3.70
CA THR A 118 -14.14 -17.27 -4.13
C THR A 118 -13.95 -17.31 -5.65
N TYR A 119 -13.56 -16.17 -6.22
CA TYR A 119 -13.39 -15.98 -7.66
C TYR A 119 -12.06 -15.31 -7.91
N ASN A 120 -11.23 -15.94 -8.74
CA ASN A 120 -9.86 -15.52 -8.97
C ASN A 120 -9.53 -15.42 -10.46
N LEU A 121 -8.72 -14.42 -10.82
CA LEU A 121 -8.22 -14.29 -12.18
C LEU A 121 -7.06 -15.26 -12.41
N THR A 122 -7.15 -16.10 -13.43
CA THR A 122 -6.13 -17.12 -13.76
C THR A 122 -5.01 -16.55 -14.64
N GLU A 123 -5.39 -15.85 -15.70
CA GLU A 123 -4.45 -15.16 -16.59
C GLU A 123 -4.28 -13.72 -16.10
N THR A 124 -3.18 -13.48 -15.39
CA THR A 124 -2.91 -12.18 -14.78
C THR A 124 -2.19 -11.24 -15.75
N MET A 125 -1.40 -11.76 -16.68
CA MET A 125 -0.66 -10.95 -17.64
C MET A 125 -1.52 -10.61 -18.85
N GLY A 126 -1.52 -9.34 -19.24
CA GLY A 126 -2.28 -8.86 -20.38
C GLY A 126 -1.71 -7.59 -20.98
N PHE A 127 -2.29 -7.22 -22.12
CA PHE A 127 -1.99 -5.95 -22.76
C PHE A 127 -2.71 -4.81 -22.04
N GLN A 128 -2.00 -3.69 -21.89
CA GLN A 128 -2.56 -2.45 -21.41
C GLN A 128 -2.89 -1.53 -22.59
N GLN A 129 -4.03 -0.85 -22.54
CA GLN A 129 -4.34 0.22 -23.48
C GLN A 129 -3.28 1.34 -23.41
N SER A 130 -2.75 1.76 -24.56
CA SER A 130 -1.71 2.78 -24.64
C SER A 130 -2.15 4.05 -23.92
N ALA A 131 -1.37 4.48 -22.93
CA ALA A 131 -1.55 5.74 -22.22
C ALA A 131 -0.65 6.79 -22.87
N ASP A 132 -1.25 7.79 -23.51
CA ASP A 132 -0.58 8.95 -24.14
C ASP A 132 -0.22 10.06 -23.13
N GLY A 133 -0.07 9.71 -21.84
CA GLY A 133 0.27 10.65 -20.77
C GLY A 133 -0.91 11.51 -20.28
N GLN A 134 -2.10 11.40 -20.87
CA GLN A 134 -3.35 12.00 -20.33
C GLN A 134 -4.40 10.96 -19.92
N CYS A 135 -4.01 9.69 -19.96
CA CYS A 135 -4.89 8.59 -19.60
C CYS A 135 -5.18 8.61 -18.09
N GLN A 136 -6.44 8.41 -17.72
CA GLN A 136 -6.88 8.32 -16.32
C GLN A 136 -7.04 6.85 -15.88
N THR A 137 -6.64 5.92 -16.75
CA THR A 137 -7.09 4.53 -16.73
C THR A 137 -5.93 3.55 -16.66
N PHE A 138 -6.00 2.68 -15.67
CA PHE A 138 -5.26 1.43 -15.59
C PHE A 138 -6.12 0.33 -16.21
N SER A 139 -5.56 -0.44 -17.13
CA SER A 139 -6.27 -1.54 -17.78
C SER A 139 -5.35 -2.74 -17.96
N CYS A 140 -5.87 -3.94 -17.76
CA CYS A 140 -5.21 -5.17 -18.14
C CYS A 140 -6.29 -6.22 -18.43
N GLY A 141 -6.30 -6.72 -19.67
CA GLY A 141 -7.34 -7.63 -20.14
C GLY A 141 -8.75 -7.01 -20.02
N LYS A 142 -9.60 -7.60 -19.17
CA LYS A 142 -10.98 -7.15 -18.92
C LYS A 142 -11.14 -6.35 -17.63
N LEU A 143 -10.07 -6.14 -16.86
CA LEU A 143 -10.07 -5.30 -15.66
C LEU A 143 -9.70 -3.88 -16.05
N ILE A 144 -10.55 -2.92 -15.65
CA ILE A 144 -10.36 -1.50 -15.90
C ILE A 144 -10.57 -0.74 -14.59
N MET A 145 -9.60 0.11 -14.24
CA MET A 145 -9.66 0.99 -13.09
C MET A 145 -9.32 2.41 -13.52
N HIS A 146 -10.20 3.38 -13.29
CA HIS A 146 -9.92 4.78 -13.58
C HIS A 146 -10.42 5.69 -12.46
N TYR A 147 -9.70 6.76 -12.20
CA TYR A 147 -10.17 7.76 -11.25
C TYR A 147 -11.28 8.60 -11.89
N LEU A 148 -12.31 8.92 -11.11
CA LEU A 148 -13.32 9.92 -11.44
C LEU A 148 -12.93 11.29 -10.85
N SER A 149 -12.19 11.26 -9.75
CA SER A 149 -11.61 12.42 -9.08
C SER A 149 -10.35 11.93 -8.36
N PRO A 150 -9.14 12.36 -8.77
CA PRO A 150 -7.87 11.93 -8.20
C PRO A 150 -7.92 11.96 -6.67
N MET A 151 -7.39 10.93 -6.00
CA MET A 151 -7.36 10.78 -4.53
C MET A 151 -8.73 10.68 -3.83
N ARG A 152 -9.86 10.70 -4.55
CA ARG A 152 -11.21 10.72 -3.92
C ARG A 152 -12.10 9.61 -4.41
N ARG A 153 -12.18 9.42 -5.73
CA ARG A 153 -13.17 8.54 -6.35
C ARG A 153 -12.55 7.77 -7.49
N TRP A 154 -12.78 6.47 -7.48
CA TRP A 154 -12.30 5.54 -8.49
C TRP A 154 -13.42 4.61 -8.92
N ARG A 155 -13.51 4.35 -10.21
CA ARG A 155 -14.39 3.34 -10.77
C ARG A 155 -13.57 2.12 -11.16
N ILE A 156 -14.03 0.96 -10.72
CA ILE A 156 -13.40 -0.34 -10.92
C ILE A 156 -14.42 -1.19 -11.67
N PHE A 157 -14.01 -1.78 -12.79
CA PHE A 157 -14.88 -2.55 -13.65
C PHE A 157 -14.19 -3.82 -14.12
N PHE A 158 -14.93 -4.92 -14.12
CA PHE A 158 -14.52 -6.17 -14.73
C PHE A 158 -15.70 -6.85 -15.41
N CYS A 159 -15.43 -7.53 -16.52
CA CYS A 159 -16.40 -8.31 -17.27
C CYS A 159 -15.66 -9.41 -18.04
N GLY A 160 -15.57 -10.60 -17.45
CA GLY A 160 -14.77 -11.69 -17.98
C GLY A 160 -14.87 -12.97 -17.18
N MET A 161 -14.02 -13.94 -17.51
CA MET A 161 -14.02 -15.24 -16.85
C MET A 161 -13.15 -15.21 -15.60
N LEU A 162 -13.64 -15.78 -14.50
CA LEU A 162 -12.88 -16.03 -13.27
C LEU A 162 -12.99 -17.50 -12.88
N LYS A 163 -11.96 -18.02 -12.23
CA LYS A 163 -11.97 -19.34 -11.62
C LYS A 163 -12.71 -19.28 -10.30
N GLU A 164 -13.82 -20.01 -10.21
CA GLU A 164 -14.53 -20.25 -8.96
C GLU A 164 -13.77 -21.31 -8.15
N MET A 165 -13.56 -21.04 -6.86
CA MET A 165 -13.10 -22.02 -5.89
C MET A 165 -14.08 -22.05 -4.72
N ASP A 166 -14.52 -23.26 -4.38
CA ASP A 166 -15.34 -23.54 -3.21
C ASP A 166 -14.44 -24.23 -2.18
N ASP A 167 -14.29 -23.60 -1.00
CA ASP A 167 -13.48 -24.14 0.10
C ASP A 167 -13.91 -25.57 0.50
N ASN A 168 -15.14 -25.99 0.14
CA ASN A 168 -15.68 -27.32 0.45
C ASN A 168 -15.50 -28.38 -0.66
N LYS A 169 -14.99 -28.01 -1.85
CA LYS A 169 -14.82 -28.93 -2.98
C LYS A 169 -13.37 -28.91 -3.47
N ILE A 170 -12.66 -29.98 -3.18
CA ILE A 170 -11.21 -30.12 -3.45
C ILE A 170 -10.89 -30.21 -4.96
N ASP A 171 -11.84 -30.61 -5.81
CA ASP A 171 -11.54 -31.00 -7.21
C ASP A 171 -12.44 -30.37 -8.30
N ALA A 172 -13.26 -29.35 -7.99
CA ALA A 172 -14.13 -28.71 -8.98
C ALA A 172 -13.65 -27.28 -9.29
N GLU A 173 -12.60 -27.18 -10.12
CA GLU A 173 -12.19 -25.91 -10.72
C GLU A 173 -13.16 -25.55 -11.86
N GLU A 174 -14.16 -24.71 -11.57
CA GLU A 174 -15.09 -24.23 -12.59
C GLU A 174 -14.71 -22.80 -13.00
N THR A 175 -14.68 -22.53 -14.30
CA THR A 175 -14.53 -21.16 -14.80
C THR A 175 -15.91 -20.58 -15.06
N VAL A 176 -16.22 -19.45 -14.42
CA VAL A 176 -17.52 -18.79 -14.52
C VAL A 176 -17.38 -17.38 -15.07
N PHE A 177 -18.42 -16.90 -15.72
CA PHE A 177 -18.48 -15.51 -16.18
C PHE A 177 -18.83 -14.60 -15.01
N VAL A 178 -18.01 -13.57 -14.77
CA VAL A 178 -18.20 -12.60 -13.69
C VAL A 178 -18.17 -11.19 -14.25
N LYS A 179 -19.14 -10.39 -13.81
CA LYS A 179 -19.19 -8.96 -14.09
C LYS A 179 -19.32 -8.22 -12.77
N PHE A 180 -18.48 -7.20 -12.57
CA PHE A 180 -18.66 -6.29 -11.45
C PHE A 180 -18.37 -4.85 -11.83
N VAL A 181 -19.06 -3.93 -11.15
CA VAL A 181 -18.80 -2.50 -11.19
C VAL A 181 -18.75 -2.03 -9.75
N PHE A 182 -17.61 -1.50 -9.33
CA PHE A 182 -17.43 -0.91 -8.01
C PHE A 182 -17.02 0.56 -8.12
N LEU A 183 -17.43 1.32 -7.11
CA LEU A 183 -17.00 2.68 -6.86
C LEU A 183 -16.22 2.67 -5.55
N TRP A 184 -14.95 3.05 -5.60
CA TRP A 184 -14.16 3.34 -4.40
C TRP A 184 -14.24 4.82 -4.07
N LYS A 185 -14.44 5.13 -2.79
CA LYS A 185 -14.48 6.49 -2.24
C LYS A 185 -13.50 6.61 -1.08
N ALA A 186 -12.66 7.63 -1.09
CA ALA A 186 -11.77 7.94 0.02
C ALA A 186 -12.57 8.33 1.27
N ALA A 187 -12.11 7.86 2.43
CA ALA A 187 -12.64 8.20 3.75
C ALA A 187 -11.56 8.81 4.68
N SER A 188 -10.33 8.96 4.19
CA SER A 188 -9.22 9.59 4.92
C SER A 188 -8.38 10.50 4.03
N ASN A 189 -7.53 11.30 4.67
CA ASN A 189 -6.37 11.91 4.03
C ASN A 189 -5.41 10.84 3.46
N VAL A 190 -4.45 11.29 2.64
CA VAL A 190 -3.43 10.41 2.06
C VAL A 190 -2.30 10.17 3.05
N TYR A 191 -1.95 8.90 3.26
CA TYR A 191 -0.76 8.48 3.99
C TYR A 191 0.41 8.36 3.01
N ASP A 192 1.42 9.23 3.09
CA ASP A 192 2.64 9.09 2.30
C ASP A 192 3.68 8.28 3.08
N CYS A 193 3.84 7.00 2.73
CA CYS A 193 4.79 6.10 3.41
C CYS A 193 6.26 6.56 3.32
N THR A 194 6.58 7.52 2.43
CA THR A 194 7.93 8.08 2.32
C THR A 194 8.19 9.18 3.34
N LEU A 195 7.18 9.97 3.71
CA LEU A 195 7.34 11.21 4.48
C LEU A 195 6.57 11.23 5.80
N ASP A 196 5.43 10.56 5.89
CA ASP A 196 4.61 10.41 7.10
C ASP A 196 5.18 9.30 7.99
N THR A 197 6.43 9.50 8.39
CA THR A 197 7.29 8.51 9.05
C THR A 197 7.44 8.82 10.54
N ASN A 198 7.78 7.80 11.33
CA ASN A 198 8.34 7.97 12.66
C ASN A 198 9.89 7.93 12.57
N PRO A 199 10.61 9.08 12.62
CA PRO A 199 12.06 9.10 12.45
C PRO A 199 12.81 8.23 13.47
N GLU A 200 12.28 8.09 14.68
CA GLU A 200 12.91 7.31 15.75
C GLU A 200 12.80 5.80 15.50
N GLY A 201 11.59 5.34 15.13
CA GLY A 201 11.35 3.95 14.75
C GLY A 201 12.13 3.55 13.50
N PHE A 202 12.19 4.46 12.52
CA PHE A 202 12.94 4.27 11.28
C PHE A 202 14.45 4.21 11.52
N ALA A 203 14.99 5.15 12.33
CA ALA A 203 16.40 5.13 12.71
C ALA A 203 16.77 3.83 13.43
N SER A 204 15.91 3.36 14.33
CA SER A 204 16.10 2.11 15.05
C SER A 204 16.11 0.90 14.12
N ALA A 205 15.14 0.79 13.20
CA ALA A 205 15.05 -0.31 12.25
C ALA A 205 16.24 -0.37 11.28
N ILE A 206 16.76 0.78 10.83
CA ILE A 206 17.95 0.85 9.99
C ILE A 206 19.21 0.56 10.81
N ALA A 207 19.33 1.07 12.03
CA ALA A 207 20.50 0.83 12.87
C ALA A 207 20.69 -0.65 13.19
N ARG A 208 19.59 -1.39 13.39
CA ARG A 208 19.55 -2.85 13.57
C ARG A 208 19.95 -3.65 12.33
N SER A 209 19.90 -3.07 11.13
CA SER A 209 20.21 -3.79 9.89
C SER A 209 21.72 -3.84 9.63
N GLY A 210 22.19 -4.89 8.96
CA GLY A 210 23.54 -4.90 8.39
C GLY A 210 23.64 -3.85 7.27
N TRP A 211 24.67 -3.01 7.26
CA TRP A 211 24.85 -2.04 6.16
C TRP A 211 25.87 -2.59 5.18
N LYS A 212 25.62 -2.42 3.87
CA LYS A 212 26.59 -2.82 2.84
C LYS A 212 27.91 -2.07 2.97
N ILE A 213 27.83 -0.79 3.32
CA ILE A 213 28.99 0.07 3.53
C ILE A 213 28.94 0.55 4.99
N PRO A 214 30.00 0.35 5.78
CA PRO A 214 30.04 0.81 7.17
C PRO A 214 29.76 2.31 7.27
N PHE A 215 28.90 2.69 8.23
CA PHE A 215 28.55 4.08 8.53
C PHE A 215 27.89 4.89 7.40
N VAL A 216 27.53 4.27 6.28
CA VAL A 216 26.69 4.89 5.23
C VAL A 216 25.27 4.36 5.35
N PRO A 217 24.31 5.15 5.86
CA PRO A 217 22.98 4.66 6.13
C PRO A 217 22.18 4.47 4.82
N PRO A 218 21.46 3.35 4.64
CA PRO A 218 20.69 3.04 3.42
C PRO A 218 19.36 3.84 3.31
N VAL A 219 19.35 5.12 3.68
CA VAL A 219 18.13 5.95 3.72
C VAL A 219 17.52 6.13 2.32
N LYS A 220 18.35 6.29 1.28
CA LYS A 220 17.84 6.37 -0.10
C LYS A 220 17.07 5.10 -0.48
N ARG A 221 17.62 3.93 -0.13
CA ARG A 221 17.00 2.63 -0.41
C ARG A 221 15.68 2.47 0.36
N LEU A 222 15.64 2.90 1.62
CA LEU A 222 14.41 2.95 2.40
C LEU A 222 13.33 3.78 1.67
N ARG A 223 13.65 5.01 1.27
CA ARG A 223 12.68 5.89 0.61
C ARG A 223 12.19 5.33 -0.72
N GLU A 224 13.09 4.72 -1.49
CA GLU A 224 12.71 4.04 -2.74
C GLU A 224 11.81 2.82 -2.51
N ALA A 225 11.99 2.08 -1.41
CA ALA A 225 11.11 0.96 -1.03
C ALA A 225 9.74 1.44 -0.57
N LEU A 226 9.70 2.54 0.19
CA LEU A 226 8.47 3.10 0.76
C LEU A 226 7.85 4.21 -0.11
N ASN A 227 8.26 4.31 -1.37
CA ASN A 227 7.67 5.25 -2.32
C ASN A 227 6.32 4.75 -2.83
N PHE A 228 5.36 4.73 -1.92
CA PHE A 228 3.97 4.44 -2.17
C PHE A 228 3.13 5.26 -1.18
N TYR A 229 1.84 5.37 -1.46
CA TYR A 229 0.91 6.05 -0.58
C TYR A 229 -0.42 5.30 -0.52
N ALA A 230 -1.14 5.51 0.58
CA ALA A 230 -2.35 4.77 0.89
C ALA A 230 -3.47 5.69 1.38
N GLN A 231 -4.72 5.27 1.14
CA GLN A 231 -5.91 5.94 1.63
C GLN A 231 -6.94 4.91 2.05
N THR A 232 -7.48 5.07 3.25
CA THR A 232 -8.65 4.28 3.65
C THR A 232 -9.89 4.78 2.93
N GLY A 233 -10.86 3.90 2.75
CA GLY A 233 -12.05 4.20 1.98
C GLY A 233 -13.07 3.08 1.99
N VAL A 234 -14.07 3.26 1.13
CA VAL A 234 -15.19 2.34 0.97
C VAL A 234 -15.27 1.93 -0.50
N VAL A 235 -15.44 0.63 -0.75
CA VAL A 235 -15.80 0.06 -2.04
C VAL A 235 -17.28 -0.29 -1.99
N SER A 236 -18.08 0.24 -2.91
CA SER A 236 -19.50 -0.08 -3.02
C SER A 236 -19.87 -0.37 -4.47
N GLY A 237 -20.71 -1.36 -4.72
CA GLY A 237 -21.17 -1.69 -6.06
C GLY A 237 -21.82 -3.06 -6.16
N ALA A 238 -21.90 -3.60 -7.37
CA ALA A 238 -22.60 -4.84 -7.64
C ALA A 238 -21.75 -5.83 -8.44
N VAL A 239 -22.00 -7.12 -8.21
CA VAL A 239 -21.42 -8.24 -8.94
C VAL A 239 -22.51 -9.18 -9.43
N SER A 240 -22.35 -9.73 -10.62
CA SER A 240 -23.17 -10.82 -11.15
C SER A 240 -22.28 -11.98 -11.61
N ILE A 241 -22.78 -13.20 -11.40
CA ILE A 241 -22.13 -14.46 -11.79
C ILE A 241 -23.01 -15.16 -12.81
N ASN A 242 -22.46 -15.55 -13.96
CA ASN A 242 -23.14 -16.20 -15.09
C ASN A 242 -24.44 -15.49 -15.50
N ASP A 243 -24.38 -14.14 -15.58
CA ASP A 243 -25.54 -13.28 -15.87
C ASP A 243 -26.76 -13.48 -14.96
N GLY A 244 -26.52 -14.01 -13.75
CA GLY A 244 -27.49 -14.10 -12.68
C GLY A 244 -27.84 -12.74 -12.06
N PRO A 245 -28.64 -12.74 -10.98
CA PRO A 245 -29.05 -11.51 -10.30
C PRO A 245 -27.85 -10.74 -9.77
N GLU A 246 -27.95 -9.41 -9.78
CA GLU A 246 -26.95 -8.53 -9.19
C GLU A 246 -26.91 -8.71 -7.67
N TYR A 247 -25.70 -8.85 -7.14
CA TYR A 247 -25.39 -8.94 -5.72
C TYR A 247 -24.64 -7.69 -5.30
N GLU A 248 -25.24 -6.91 -4.41
CA GLU A 248 -24.65 -5.68 -3.91
C GLU A 248 -23.62 -5.97 -2.80
N MET A 249 -22.48 -5.29 -2.87
CA MET A 249 -21.43 -5.35 -1.88
C MET A 249 -21.10 -3.94 -1.38
N TYR A 250 -20.84 -3.86 -0.08
CA TYR A 250 -20.37 -2.66 0.59
C TYR A 250 -19.22 -3.05 1.53
N LEU A 251 -18.03 -2.57 1.20
CA LEU A 251 -16.78 -3.03 1.80
C LEU A 251 -15.97 -1.82 2.28
N PHE A 252 -15.29 -1.99 3.40
CA PHE A 252 -14.34 -1.02 3.94
C PHE A 252 -12.92 -1.51 3.67
N GLY A 253 -12.04 -0.62 3.24
CA GLY A 253 -10.65 -0.99 3.03
C GLY A 253 -9.79 0.16 2.54
N GLU A 254 -8.88 -0.13 1.62
CA GLU A 254 -7.78 0.77 1.29
C GLU A 254 -7.51 0.81 -0.22
N LYS A 255 -7.13 1.99 -0.71
CA LYS A 255 -6.44 2.16 -1.98
C LYS A 255 -4.96 2.38 -1.70
N MET A 256 -4.10 1.63 -2.39
CA MET A 256 -2.65 1.87 -2.39
C MET A 256 -2.17 2.20 -3.80
N ARG A 257 -1.23 3.13 -3.89
CA ARG A 257 -0.52 3.49 -5.12
C ARG A 257 0.98 3.32 -4.91
N SER A 258 1.60 2.43 -5.68
CA SER A 258 3.03 2.14 -5.59
C SER A 258 3.81 2.77 -6.74
N LEU A 259 4.84 3.55 -6.37
CA LEU A 259 5.72 4.30 -7.28
C LEU A 259 7.21 3.96 -7.06
N GLY A 260 7.51 3.03 -6.15
CA GLY A 260 8.85 2.73 -5.70
C GLY A 260 9.67 1.90 -6.68
N LYS A 261 10.97 1.83 -6.45
CA LYS A 261 11.85 1.05 -7.33
C LYS A 261 11.67 -0.44 -7.08
N SER A 262 11.27 -1.18 -8.11
CA SER A 262 11.00 -2.62 -8.01
C SER A 262 12.21 -3.40 -7.51
N ALA A 263 13.42 -3.03 -7.94
CA ALA A 263 14.67 -3.64 -7.48
C ALA A 263 14.91 -3.47 -5.97
N THR A 264 14.35 -2.43 -5.36
CA THR A 264 14.58 -2.06 -3.98
C THR A 264 13.73 -2.87 -3.00
N ILE A 265 12.58 -3.36 -3.47
CA ILE A 265 11.66 -4.20 -2.69
C ILE A 265 11.95 -5.71 -2.80
N VAL A 266 12.87 -6.13 -3.67
CA VAL A 266 13.24 -7.55 -3.83
C VAL A 266 13.75 -8.13 -2.50
N GLY A 267 13.14 -9.25 -2.09
CA GLY A 267 13.48 -9.94 -0.84
C GLY A 267 12.95 -9.25 0.42
N CYS A 268 12.11 -8.22 0.30
CA CYS A 268 11.41 -7.66 1.43
C CYS A 268 10.41 -8.67 2.00
N LYS A 269 10.36 -8.75 3.32
CA LYS A 269 9.33 -9.47 4.07
C LYS A 269 8.47 -8.46 4.75
N PHE A 270 7.16 -8.55 4.59
CA PHE A 270 6.22 -7.67 5.27
C PHE A 270 5.05 -8.44 5.84
N THR A 271 4.51 -7.90 6.92
CA THR A 271 3.25 -8.31 7.51
C THR A 271 2.42 -7.06 7.67
N SER A 272 1.27 -7.03 6.98
CA SER A 272 0.33 -5.91 7.03
C SER A 272 -0.99 -6.37 7.64
N ILE A 273 -1.52 -5.58 8.55
CA ILE A 273 -2.85 -5.74 9.12
C ILE A 273 -3.64 -4.48 8.76
N LEU A 274 -4.69 -4.70 7.98
CA LEU A 274 -5.64 -3.67 7.57
C LEU A 274 -6.96 -3.95 8.28
N GLY A 275 -7.62 -2.91 8.77
CA GLY A 275 -8.89 -3.09 9.44
C GLY A 275 -9.70 -1.82 9.55
N SER A 276 -10.99 -2.01 9.75
CA SER A 276 -11.93 -0.95 10.10
C SER A 276 -12.91 -1.45 11.15
N THR A 277 -13.39 -0.54 11.98
CA THR A 277 -14.37 -0.79 13.02
C THR A 277 -15.63 0.00 12.68
N PRO A 278 -16.65 -0.62 12.05
CA PRO A 278 -17.85 0.11 11.63
C PRO A 278 -18.59 0.81 12.76
N ALA A 279 -18.53 0.25 13.98
CA ALA A 279 -19.24 0.79 15.15
C ALA A 279 -18.76 2.19 15.57
N ASN A 280 -17.49 2.53 15.34
CA ASN A 280 -16.93 3.82 15.70
C ASN A 280 -16.27 4.55 14.53
N GLY A 281 -16.16 3.94 13.35
CA GLY A 281 -15.54 4.55 12.16
C GLY A 281 -14.02 4.54 12.16
N LEU A 282 -13.36 3.87 13.12
CA LEU A 282 -11.90 3.78 13.17
C LEU A 282 -11.39 2.85 12.07
N ALA A 283 -10.37 3.29 11.31
CA ALA A 283 -9.63 2.43 10.39
C ALA A 283 -8.14 2.42 10.73
N PHE A 284 -7.42 1.38 10.33
CA PHE A 284 -5.99 1.28 10.57
C PHE A 284 -5.28 0.50 9.46
N HIS A 285 -4.04 0.92 9.22
CA HIS A 285 -3.04 0.21 8.44
C HIS A 285 -1.83 0.03 9.34
N LEU A 286 -1.49 -1.21 9.68
CA LEU A 286 -0.37 -1.55 10.53
C LEU A 286 0.58 -2.47 9.77
N THR A 287 1.80 -2.02 9.49
CA THR A 287 2.77 -2.82 8.73
C THR A 287 4.11 -2.90 9.43
N ASN A 288 4.65 -4.12 9.51
CA ASN A 288 6.05 -4.38 9.82
C ASN A 288 6.76 -4.88 8.57
N VAL A 289 7.87 -4.26 8.20
CA VAL A 289 8.65 -4.63 7.00
C VAL A 289 10.14 -4.79 7.30
N SER A 290 10.77 -5.75 6.65
CA SER A 290 12.20 -6.03 6.71
C SER A 290 12.76 -6.16 5.31
N ALA A 291 13.89 -5.50 5.05
CA ALA A 291 14.58 -5.53 3.77
C ALA A 291 16.08 -5.84 3.99
N PRO A 292 16.63 -6.84 3.29
CA PRO A 292 18.04 -7.22 3.43
C PRO A 292 18.96 -6.03 3.21
N TYR A 293 19.87 -5.81 4.16
CA TYR A 293 20.84 -4.72 4.14
C TYR A 293 20.26 -3.28 4.10
N ALA A 294 19.00 -3.10 4.50
CA ALA A 294 18.36 -1.79 4.53
C ALA A 294 17.74 -1.50 5.90
N PHE A 295 16.75 -2.29 6.32
CA PHE A 295 16.03 -2.10 7.58
C PHE A 295 15.47 -3.43 8.08
N ASN A 296 15.35 -3.57 9.40
CA ASN A 296 14.83 -4.79 10.04
C ASN A 296 13.72 -4.45 11.04
N ASN A 297 12.57 -5.09 10.87
CA ASN A 297 11.33 -4.89 11.62
C ASN A 297 11.02 -3.41 11.75
N LEU A 298 10.81 -2.77 10.60
CA LEU A 298 10.41 -1.38 10.49
C LEU A 298 8.89 -1.27 10.68
N PRO A 299 8.42 -0.67 11.78
CA PRO A 299 7.00 -0.37 11.95
C PRO A 299 6.64 0.89 11.16
N PHE A 300 5.57 0.82 10.37
CA PHE A 300 4.96 2.00 9.75
C PHE A 300 3.48 1.73 9.44
N GLY A 301 2.75 2.81 9.16
CA GLY A 301 1.30 2.76 9.00
C GLY A 301 0.62 3.89 9.76
N CYS A 302 -0.70 3.83 9.82
CA CYS A 302 -1.52 4.87 10.44
C CYS A 302 -2.81 4.33 11.06
N VAL A 303 -3.35 5.12 11.98
CA VAL A 303 -4.71 4.99 12.47
C VAL A 303 -5.50 6.18 11.95
N VAL A 304 -6.65 5.91 11.35
CA VAL A 304 -7.61 6.90 10.88
C VAL A 304 -8.72 7.01 11.91
N GLN A 305 -8.84 8.21 12.49
CA GLN A 305 -9.91 8.56 13.42
C GLN A 305 -11.24 8.75 12.68
N PRO A 306 -12.37 8.74 13.40
CA PRO A 306 -13.70 8.86 12.76
C PRO A 306 -13.91 10.17 12.00
N GLY A 307 -13.13 11.22 12.33
CA GLY A 307 -13.11 12.49 11.60
C GLY A 307 -12.31 12.48 10.30
N GLY A 308 -11.68 11.36 9.93
CA GLY A 308 -10.81 11.24 8.75
C GLY A 308 -9.35 11.64 9.01
N ASP A 309 -9.06 12.15 10.21
CA ASP A 309 -7.71 12.49 10.65
C ASP A 309 -6.84 11.26 10.79
N MET A 310 -5.60 11.37 10.33
CA MET A 310 -4.66 10.27 10.26
C MET A 310 -3.50 10.50 11.21
N ILE A 311 -3.23 9.49 12.04
CA ILE A 311 -2.14 9.50 13.02
C ILE A 311 -1.15 8.40 12.65
N PRO A 312 0.07 8.75 12.23
CA PRO A 312 1.13 7.76 11.97
C PRO A 312 1.46 6.97 13.22
N ILE A 313 1.71 5.66 13.07
CA ILE A 313 2.12 4.83 14.19
C ILE A 313 3.57 5.12 14.60
N LYS A 314 3.84 5.08 15.90
CA LYS A 314 5.18 5.24 16.47
C LYS A 314 5.84 3.90 16.71
N ASP A 315 5.09 2.97 17.28
CA ASP A 315 5.58 1.63 17.60
C ASP A 315 4.51 0.60 17.25
N LEU A 316 4.96 -0.59 16.86
CA LEU A 316 4.11 -1.69 16.42
C LEU A 316 4.77 -3.03 16.68
N ASP A 317 4.15 -3.80 17.56
CA ASP A 317 4.44 -5.20 17.76
C ASP A 317 3.29 -6.05 17.21
N ILE A 318 3.62 -6.93 16.26
CA ILE A 318 2.69 -7.87 15.65
C ILE A 318 3.17 -9.27 16.00
N ASN A 319 2.40 -9.96 16.85
CA ASN A 319 2.63 -11.36 17.18
C ASN A 319 1.58 -12.22 16.49
N ILE A 320 2.02 -13.03 15.53
CA ILE A 320 1.20 -14.04 14.86
C ILE A 320 1.62 -15.41 15.39
N SER A 321 0.76 -16.04 16.19
CA SER A 321 0.93 -17.43 16.61
C SER A 321 0.30 -18.37 15.57
N PRO A 322 1.09 -19.15 14.80
CA PRO A 322 0.52 -20.16 13.91
C PRO A 322 -0.18 -21.24 14.75
N GLN A 323 -1.46 -21.50 14.48
CA GLN A 323 -2.20 -22.57 15.16
C GLN A 323 -1.91 -23.93 14.50
N VAL A 324 -1.71 -24.95 15.33
CA VAL A 324 -1.41 -26.34 14.93
C VAL A 324 -2.65 -27.25 15.13
N SER A 325 -3.88 -26.75 15.32
CA SER A 325 -5.02 -27.66 15.55
C SER A 325 -6.39 -27.19 15.03
N GLU A 326 -7.17 -28.19 14.58
CA GLU A 326 -8.42 -28.16 13.79
C GLU A 326 -9.69 -27.52 14.42
N LYS A 327 -9.62 -26.70 15.48
CA LYS A 327 -10.85 -26.08 16.04
C LYS A 327 -10.70 -24.60 16.43
N THR A 328 -11.36 -23.78 15.61
CA THR A 328 -11.93 -22.42 15.85
C THR A 328 -11.02 -21.28 16.34
N LYS A 329 -10.90 -20.30 15.43
CA LYS A 329 -10.40 -18.91 15.54
C LYS A 329 -8.91 -18.75 15.84
N SER A 330 -8.18 -18.30 14.81
CA SER A 330 -6.86 -17.70 14.96
C SER A 330 -6.94 -16.49 15.91
N SER A 331 -6.07 -16.45 16.91
CA SER A 331 -5.86 -15.27 17.73
C SER A 331 -4.67 -14.50 17.19
N PHE A 332 -4.87 -13.25 16.77
CA PHE A 332 -3.77 -12.32 16.52
C PHE A 332 -3.82 -11.22 17.58
N LYS A 333 -2.65 -10.74 17.98
CA LYS A 333 -2.53 -9.59 18.89
C LYS A 333 -1.58 -8.59 18.28
N ALA A 334 -2.10 -7.40 18.01
CA ALA A 334 -1.32 -6.24 17.60
C ALA A 334 -1.35 -5.23 18.73
N HIS A 335 -0.16 -4.82 19.19
CA HIS A 335 0.01 -3.71 20.12
C HIS A 335 0.64 -2.56 19.35
N PHE A 336 -0.01 -1.40 19.35
CA PHE A 336 0.49 -0.23 18.66
C PHE A 336 0.30 1.02 19.51
N HIS A 337 1.20 1.98 19.30
CA HIS A 337 1.10 3.34 19.84
C HIS A 337 1.07 4.31 18.67
N ALA A 338 -0.03 5.06 18.55
CA ALA A 338 -0.21 6.15 17.60
C ALA A 338 0.03 7.50 18.32
#